data_AF-A0A099XXP2-F1
#
_entry.id   AF-A0A099XXP2-F1
#
_cell.length_a   1.000
_cell.length_b   1.000
_cell.length_c   1.000
_cell.angle_alpha   90.00
_cell.angle_beta   90.00
_cell.angle_gamma   90.00
#
_symmetry.space_group_name_H-M   'P 1'
#
loop_
_entity.id
_entity.type
_entity.pdbx_description
1 polymer ?
#
loop_
_entity_poly.entity_id
_entity_poly.type
_entity_poly.pdbx_seq_one_letter_code
_entity_poly.pdbx_strand_id
1 'polypeptide(L)'
;MRTTMKTILLVTLMFGTLISYANENTNTTNTVDVKRVKVEYKNVKKGQAFIIKDENGIIIFKQKFQSSGTYSKTFDLTNLEDGIYTTELEKDFEYIIKKIDVKNGFVTFLKEETKKVFKPVIRSKGDLLLISKIAFNNQPLKIDLYYKGDIIHSEKLEGKNLVNRVYKLSETEKGNYKVVINTDNRTYVKSFNI
;
A
#
# COMPACT_ATOMS: atom_id res chain seq x y z
N MET A 1 38.73 3.93 2.48
CA MET A 1 37.57 4.36 1.67
C MET A 1 36.91 3.09 1.13
N ARG A 2 35.73 2.68 1.65
CA ARG A 2 35.05 1.45 1.21
C ARG A 2 33.84 1.81 0.37
N THR A 3 33.88 1.43 -0.90
CA THR A 3 32.81 1.62 -1.89
C THR A 3 31.73 0.57 -1.67
N THR A 4 30.54 1.01 -1.24
CA THR A 4 29.36 0.14 -1.16
C THR A 4 28.71 0.10 -2.55
N MET A 5 28.97 -0.98 -3.30
CA MET A 5 28.24 -1.27 -4.53
C MET A 5 26.75 -1.46 -4.18
N LYS A 6 25.90 -0.60 -4.75
CA LYS A 6 24.44 -0.72 -4.66
C LYS A 6 23.99 -1.86 -5.57
N THR A 7 23.89 -3.07 -5.03
CA THR A 7 23.30 -4.20 -5.74
C THR A 7 21.84 -3.89 -6.03
N ILE A 8 21.54 -3.59 -7.29
CA ILE A 8 20.17 -3.55 -7.82
C ILE A 8 19.58 -4.94 -7.60
N LEU A 9 18.52 -5.02 -6.78
CA LEU A 9 17.83 -6.24 -6.39
C LEU A 9 17.17 -6.88 -7.62
N LEU A 10 17.88 -7.78 -8.30
CA LEU A 10 17.29 -8.72 -9.24
C LEU A 10 16.52 -9.76 -8.42
N VAL A 11 15.19 -9.65 -8.40
CA VAL A 11 14.30 -10.62 -7.75
C VAL A 11 14.22 -11.85 -8.64
N THR A 12 15.12 -12.80 -8.44
CA THR A 12 14.95 -14.16 -8.98
C THR A 12 14.00 -14.93 -8.06
N LEU A 13 12.79 -15.19 -8.56
CA LEU A 13 11.82 -16.07 -7.94
C LEU A 13 12.18 -17.50 -8.36
N MET A 14 12.91 -18.23 -7.52
CA MET A 14 13.21 -19.66 -7.79
C MET A 14 12.03 -20.50 -7.30
N PHE A 15 11.37 -21.20 -8.24
CA PHE A 15 10.37 -22.21 -7.92
C PHE A 15 11.01 -23.59 -7.98
N GLY A 16 10.99 -24.32 -6.87
CA GLY A 16 11.22 -25.77 -6.87
C GLY A 16 9.94 -26.45 -7.36
N THR A 17 10.01 -27.12 -8.51
CA THR A 17 8.93 -27.94 -9.04
C THR A 17 8.87 -29.26 -8.26
N LEU A 18 7.80 -29.49 -7.52
CA LEU A 18 7.44 -30.86 -7.12
C LEU A 18 6.62 -31.44 -8.27
N ILE A 19 7.31 -32.10 -9.20
CA ILE A 19 6.70 -32.78 -10.35
C ILE A 19 6.03 -34.05 -9.82
N SER A 20 4.70 -34.02 -9.70
CA SER A 20 3.90 -35.25 -9.70
C SER A 20 3.60 -35.55 -11.16
N TYR A 21 4.19 -36.61 -11.69
CA TYR A 21 3.99 -37.04 -13.07
C TYR A 21 2.58 -37.63 -13.24
N ALA A 22 1.77 -37.00 -14.08
CA ALA A 22 0.71 -37.64 -14.84
C ALA A 22 0.77 -37.07 -16.27
N ASN A 23 0.77 -37.96 -17.25
CA ASN A 23 1.13 -37.70 -18.64
C ASN A 23 -0.14 -37.38 -19.46
N GLU A 24 -0.24 -36.21 -20.07
CA GLU A 24 -0.76 -36.07 -21.44
C GLU A 24 -0.54 -34.67 -22.03
N ASN A 25 -0.18 -34.67 -23.32
CA ASN A 25 0.13 -33.51 -24.14
C ASN A 25 -1.02 -32.50 -24.20
N THR A 26 -0.77 -31.22 -23.91
CA THR A 26 -1.32 -30.08 -24.67
C THR A 26 -0.53 -28.80 -24.39
N ASN A 27 -0.51 -27.93 -25.39
CA ASN A 27 0.20 -26.66 -25.49
C ASN A 27 0.39 -25.90 -24.17
N THR A 28 1.65 -25.52 -23.87
CA THR A 28 2.03 -24.72 -22.71
C THR A 28 1.48 -23.30 -22.80
N THR A 29 0.23 -23.12 -22.38
CA THR A 29 -0.22 -21.85 -21.80
C THR A 29 0.31 -21.80 -20.37
N ASN A 30 0.83 -20.65 -19.94
CA ASN A 30 1.25 -20.41 -18.54
C ASN A 30 0.04 -20.34 -17.58
N THR A 31 -0.96 -21.19 -17.79
CA THR A 31 -2.12 -21.39 -16.94
C THR A 31 -1.71 -22.38 -15.86
N VAL A 32 -1.22 -21.84 -14.75
CA VAL A 32 -0.94 -22.61 -13.55
C VAL A 32 -2.28 -23.05 -12.98
N ASP A 33 -2.51 -24.36 -12.97
CA ASP A 33 -3.76 -25.06 -12.62
C ASP A 33 -4.08 -25.00 -11.12
N VAL A 34 -3.96 -23.82 -10.51
CA VAL A 34 -3.85 -23.69 -9.07
C VAL A 34 -4.87 -22.71 -8.54
N LYS A 35 -5.98 -23.29 -8.07
CA LYS A 35 -6.99 -22.75 -7.13
C LYS A 35 -6.40 -22.10 -5.85
N ARG A 36 -5.08 -22.22 -5.68
CA ARG A 36 -4.29 -21.85 -4.51
C ARG A 36 -3.11 -20.95 -4.89
N VAL A 37 -3.15 -19.69 -4.48
CA VAL A 37 -2.10 -18.73 -4.80
C VAL A 37 -1.13 -18.60 -3.63
N LYS A 38 0.14 -18.92 -3.86
CA LYS A 38 1.21 -18.62 -2.90
C LYS A 38 1.58 -17.14 -3.01
N VAL A 39 1.35 -16.38 -1.95
CA VAL A 39 1.80 -15.00 -1.81
C VAL A 39 3.02 -14.96 -0.90
N GLU A 40 4.10 -14.39 -1.40
CA GLU A 40 5.34 -14.21 -0.65
C GLU A 40 5.75 -12.74 -0.62
N TYR A 41 6.00 -12.22 0.58
CA TYR A 41 6.57 -10.90 0.81
C TYR A 41 7.85 -11.03 1.64
N LYS A 42 8.95 -10.53 1.09
CA LYS A 42 10.22 -10.43 1.82
C LYS A 42 10.22 -9.15 2.67
N ASN A 43 10.81 -9.23 3.86
CA ASN A 43 11.01 -8.09 4.77
C ASN A 43 9.72 -7.37 5.19
N VAL A 44 8.66 -8.11 5.50
CA VAL A 44 7.50 -7.55 6.20
C VAL A 44 7.89 -7.22 7.64
N LYS A 45 7.19 -6.27 8.26
CA LYS A 45 7.31 -5.97 9.69
C LYS A 45 6.05 -6.36 10.43
N LYS A 46 6.19 -6.71 11.71
CA LYS A 46 5.06 -6.85 12.64
C LYS A 46 4.16 -5.61 12.56
N GLY A 47 2.85 -5.83 12.42
CA GLY A 47 1.84 -4.78 12.33
C GLY A 47 1.50 -4.31 10.91
N GLN A 48 2.34 -4.59 9.92
CA GLN A 48 1.98 -4.42 8.51
C GLN A 48 0.86 -5.39 8.12
N ALA A 49 0.14 -5.11 7.03
CA ALA A 49 -1.03 -5.91 6.67
C ALA A 49 -1.06 -6.27 5.18
N PHE A 50 -1.59 -7.46 4.89
CA PHE A 50 -2.01 -7.86 3.55
C PHE A 50 -3.52 -7.72 3.44
N ILE A 51 -3.99 -7.15 2.33
CA ILE A 51 -5.39 -6.82 2.09
C ILE A 51 -5.76 -7.28 0.68
N ILE A 52 -6.95 -7.84 0.51
CA ILE A 52 -7.57 -8.08 -0.80
C ILE A 52 -8.86 -7.27 -0.86
N LYS A 53 -9.08 -6.59 -1.97
CA LYS A 53 -10.28 -5.84 -2.29
C LYS A 53 -10.88 -6.33 -3.60
N ASP A 54 -12.21 -6.27 -3.70
CA ASP A 54 -12.93 -6.48 -4.96
C ASP A 54 -12.78 -5.28 -5.91
N GLU A 55 -13.48 -5.35 -7.06
CA GLU A 55 -13.49 -4.29 -8.08
C GLU A 55 -14.06 -2.95 -7.57
N ASN A 56 -14.95 -2.99 -6.57
CA ASN A 56 -15.56 -1.81 -5.94
C ASN A 56 -14.69 -1.24 -4.81
N GLY A 57 -13.55 -1.87 -4.51
CA GLY A 57 -12.64 -1.45 -3.45
C GLY A 57 -13.06 -1.92 -2.05
N ILE A 58 -14.06 -2.79 -1.93
CA ILE A 58 -14.51 -3.38 -0.66
C ILE A 58 -13.47 -4.38 -0.20
N ILE A 59 -13.08 -4.29 1.08
CA ILE A 59 -12.11 -5.21 1.68
C ILE A 59 -12.80 -6.55 1.96
N ILE A 60 -12.42 -7.58 1.20
CA ILE A 60 -12.92 -8.96 1.39
C ILE A 60 -11.97 -9.81 2.24
N PHE A 61 -10.70 -9.39 2.35
CA PHE A 61 -9.72 -10.05 3.20
C PHE A 61 -8.73 -9.06 3.79
N LYS A 62 -8.39 -9.21 5.07
CA LYS A 62 -7.34 -8.44 5.73
C LYS A 62 -6.62 -9.28 6.78
N GLN A 63 -5.30 -9.33 6.71
CA GLN A 63 -4.46 -10.02 7.69
C GLN A 63 -3.27 -9.16 8.10
N LYS A 64 -3.12 -8.90 9.40
CA LYS A 64 -1.93 -8.26 9.97
C LYS A 64 -0.83 -9.29 10.23
N PHE A 65 0.42 -8.95 9.89
CA PHE A 65 1.57 -9.79 10.20
C PHE A 65 1.93 -9.70 11.69
N GLN A 66 2.13 -10.85 12.30
CA GLN A 66 2.45 -10.98 13.73
C GLN A 66 3.96 -10.94 14.01
N SER A 67 4.77 -11.21 12.99
CA SER A 67 6.23 -11.21 13.05
C SER A 67 6.82 -10.46 11.85
N SER A 68 8.09 -10.07 11.99
CA SER A 68 8.88 -9.47 10.90
C SER A 68 9.67 -10.57 10.18
N GLY A 69 9.99 -10.35 8.90
CA GLY A 69 10.79 -11.28 8.09
C GLY A 69 10.14 -11.62 6.76
N THR A 70 10.36 -12.84 6.28
CA THR A 70 9.68 -13.34 5.07
C THR A 70 8.32 -13.90 5.46
N TYR A 71 7.28 -13.32 4.89
CA TYR A 71 5.94 -13.88 4.95
C TYR A 71 5.68 -14.71 3.69
N SER A 72 5.19 -15.92 3.87
CA SER A 72 4.74 -16.79 2.80
C SER A 72 3.46 -17.47 3.24
N LYS A 73 2.38 -17.30 2.48
CA LYS A 73 1.11 -18.00 2.72
C LYS A 73 0.47 -18.40 1.41
N THR A 74 -0.07 -19.60 1.37
CA THR A 74 -0.92 -20.07 0.29
C THR A 74 -2.36 -19.71 0.61
N PHE A 75 -2.99 -18.98 -0.29
CA PHE A 75 -4.39 -18.59 -0.22
C PHE A 75 -5.21 -19.50 -1.12
N ASP A 76 -6.22 -20.14 -0.58
CA ASP A 76 -7.25 -20.82 -1.38
C ASP A 76 -8.26 -19.75 -1.81
N LEU A 77 -8.27 -19.44 -3.12
CA LEU A 77 -9.10 -18.39 -3.69
C LEU A 77 -10.26 -18.96 -4.51
N THR A 78 -10.55 -20.26 -4.36
CA THR A 78 -11.61 -20.97 -5.09
C THR A 78 -13.00 -20.34 -4.88
N ASN A 79 -13.22 -19.73 -3.72
CA ASN A 79 -14.51 -19.11 -3.37
C ASN A 79 -14.64 -17.65 -3.84
N LEU A 80 -13.63 -17.11 -4.53
CA LEU A 80 -13.77 -15.80 -5.17
C LEU A 80 -14.54 -15.97 -6.47
N GLU A 81 -15.48 -15.06 -6.71
CA GLU A 81 -16.17 -14.94 -7.98
C GLU A 81 -15.21 -14.49 -9.09
N ASP A 82 -15.63 -14.68 -10.34
CA ASP A 82 -14.87 -14.19 -11.48
C ASP A 82 -14.84 -12.66 -11.47
N GLY A 83 -13.65 -12.06 -11.59
CA GLY A 83 -13.50 -10.61 -11.55
C GLY A 83 -12.08 -10.12 -11.27
N ILE A 84 -11.93 -8.80 -11.29
CA ILE A 84 -10.65 -8.12 -10.99
C ILE A 84 -10.60 -7.75 -9.52
N TYR A 85 -9.52 -8.19 -8.87
CA TYR A 85 -9.27 -7.89 -7.46
C TYR A 85 -7.98 -7.09 -7.29
N THR A 86 -7.94 -6.30 -6.22
CA THR A 86 -6.76 -5.54 -5.82
C THR A 86 -6.15 -6.11 -4.55
N THR A 87 -4.88 -6.49 -4.62
CA THR A 87 -4.08 -6.86 -3.45
C THR A 87 -3.25 -5.66 -2.99
N GLU A 88 -3.26 -5.38 -1.69
CA GLU A 88 -2.46 -4.32 -1.07
C GLU A 88 -1.59 -4.87 0.07
N LEU A 89 -0.29 -4.63 -0.01
CA LEU A 89 0.61 -4.71 1.14
C LEU A 89 0.68 -3.32 1.79
N GLU A 90 0.01 -3.16 2.92
CA GLU A 90 0.06 -1.98 3.76
C GLU A 90 1.33 -1.97 4.62
N LYS A 91 2.23 -1.05 4.33
CA LYS A 91 3.46 -0.81 5.10
C LYS A 91 3.38 0.52 5.87
N ASP A 92 4.44 0.80 6.62
CA ASP A 92 4.54 1.96 7.51
C ASP A 92 4.38 3.29 6.74
N PHE A 93 5.00 3.39 5.55
CA PHE A 93 5.07 4.62 4.75
C PHE A 93 4.54 4.48 3.32
N GLU A 94 4.13 3.29 2.92
CA GLU A 94 3.69 3.01 1.54
C GLU A 94 2.65 1.89 1.50
N TYR A 95 1.87 1.87 0.42
CA TYR A 95 1.12 0.71 -0.03
C TYR A 95 1.79 0.16 -1.29
N ILE A 96 1.98 -1.16 -1.35
CA ILE A 96 2.36 -1.86 -2.59
C ILE A 96 1.10 -2.56 -3.10
N ILE A 97 0.62 -2.12 -4.25
CA ILE A 97 -0.66 -2.51 -4.84
C ILE A 97 -0.40 -3.33 -6.09
N LYS A 98 -1.10 -4.46 -6.24
CA LYS A 98 -1.09 -5.30 -7.44
C LYS A 98 -2.51 -5.75 -7.75
N LYS A 99 -2.84 -5.82 -9.03
CA LYS A 99 -4.11 -6.41 -9.47
C LYS A 99 -3.95 -7.88 -9.83
N ILE A 100 -5.01 -8.63 -9.57
CA ILE A 100 -5.15 -10.02 -9.95
C ILE A 100 -6.49 -10.18 -10.68
N ASP A 101 -6.51 -11.04 -11.69
CA ASP A 101 -7.71 -11.45 -12.39
C ASP A 101 -8.08 -12.86 -11.94
N VAL A 102 -9.32 -13.05 -11.50
CA VAL A 102 -9.87 -14.36 -11.12
C VAL A 102 -10.85 -14.76 -12.21
N LYS A 103 -10.64 -15.94 -12.81
CA LYS A 103 -11.52 -16.48 -13.86
C LYS A 103 -11.63 -17.97 -13.76
N ASN A 104 -12.84 -18.51 -13.64
CA ASN A 104 -13.10 -19.93 -13.39
C ASN A 104 -12.29 -20.49 -12.20
N GLY A 105 -12.06 -19.68 -11.16
CA GLY A 105 -11.21 -20.03 -10.01
C GLY A 105 -9.69 -20.01 -10.27
N PHE A 106 -9.26 -19.63 -11.47
CA PHE A 106 -7.84 -19.41 -11.81
C PHE A 106 -7.43 -17.98 -11.51
N VAL A 107 -6.23 -17.78 -10.98
CA VAL A 107 -5.71 -16.44 -10.64
C VAL A 107 -4.55 -16.05 -11.52
N THR A 108 -4.70 -14.95 -12.25
CA THR A 108 -3.66 -14.37 -13.10
C THR A 108 -3.16 -13.06 -12.51
N PHE A 109 -1.84 -12.95 -12.28
CA PHE A 109 -1.23 -11.70 -11.86
C PHE A 109 -1.00 -10.77 -13.06
N LEU A 110 -1.58 -9.57 -13.00
CA LEU A 110 -1.40 -8.54 -14.01
C LEU A 110 -0.04 -7.84 -13.76
N LYS A 111 1.02 -8.40 -14.35
CA LYS A 111 2.44 -8.06 -14.05
C LYS A 111 2.79 -6.58 -14.26
N GLU A 112 2.11 -5.87 -15.14
CA GLU A 112 2.40 -4.47 -15.47
C GLU A 112 1.80 -3.45 -14.48
N GLU A 113 0.99 -3.90 -13.51
CA GLU A 113 0.20 -3.00 -12.66
C GLU A 113 0.67 -2.96 -11.19
N THR A 114 1.98 -3.10 -10.94
CA THR A 114 2.49 -2.88 -9.57
C THR A 114 2.58 -1.38 -9.28
N LYS A 115 1.65 -0.86 -8.48
CA LYS A 115 1.59 0.55 -8.07
C LYS A 115 2.11 0.72 -6.64
N LYS A 116 2.94 1.75 -6.41
CA LYS A 116 3.32 2.18 -5.06
C LYS A 116 2.63 3.49 -4.72
N VAL A 117 2.04 3.56 -3.53
CA VAL A 117 1.40 4.78 -3.01
C VAL A 117 2.06 5.15 -1.69
N PHE A 118 2.79 6.25 -1.66
CA PHE A 118 3.42 6.74 -0.42
C PHE A 118 2.40 7.43 0.46
N LYS A 119 2.44 7.15 1.77
CA LYS A 119 1.63 7.84 2.79
C LYS A 119 2.19 9.24 3.03
N PRO A 120 1.36 10.25 3.34
CA PRO A 120 1.86 11.55 3.75
C PRO A 120 2.60 11.45 5.08
N VAL A 121 3.71 12.19 5.19
CA VAL A 121 4.47 12.33 6.43
C VAL A 121 4.07 13.63 7.10
N ILE A 122 3.59 13.53 8.33
CA ILE A 122 3.07 14.66 9.11
C ILE A 122 3.93 14.80 10.37
N ARG A 123 4.57 15.95 10.57
CA ARG A 123 5.44 16.25 11.71
C ARG A 123 5.06 17.59 12.32
N SER A 124 4.98 17.64 13.65
CA SER A 124 4.90 18.89 14.40
C SER A 124 6.24 19.15 15.06
N LYS A 125 6.71 20.40 15.04
CA LYS A 125 7.93 20.84 15.73
C LYS A 125 7.72 22.24 16.26
N GLY A 126 7.61 22.38 17.58
CA GLY A 126 7.16 23.64 18.19
C GLY A 126 5.78 23.99 17.65
N ASP A 127 5.66 25.18 17.08
CA ASP A 127 4.44 25.70 16.47
C ASP A 127 4.39 25.54 14.94
N LEU A 128 5.26 24.70 14.37
CA LEU A 128 5.26 24.37 12.96
C LEU A 128 4.62 23.00 12.71
N LEU A 129 3.70 22.95 11.74
CA LEU A 129 3.18 21.71 11.16
C LEU A 129 3.79 21.52 9.77
N LEU A 130 4.56 20.45 9.60
CA LEU A 130 5.23 20.08 8.37
C LEU A 130 4.53 18.86 7.76
N ILE A 131 4.16 18.98 6.48
CA ILE A 131 3.51 17.93 5.70
C ILE A 131 4.31 17.69 4.42
N SER A 132 4.67 16.44 4.16
CA SER A 132 5.35 16.03 2.92
C SER A 132 4.68 14.80 2.31
N LYS A 133 4.53 14.78 0.98
CA LYS A 133 3.94 13.66 0.24
C LYS A 133 4.61 13.52 -1.11
N ILE A 134 5.08 12.31 -1.40
CA ILE A 134 5.48 11.90 -2.75
C ILE A 134 4.22 11.43 -3.49
N ALA A 135 3.94 12.00 -4.67
CA ALA A 135 2.75 11.72 -5.46
C ALA A 135 3.08 11.68 -6.96
N PHE A 136 3.68 10.58 -7.43
CA PHE A 136 4.01 10.35 -8.85
C PHE A 136 2.79 10.30 -9.79
N ASN A 137 1.60 10.22 -9.22
CA ASN A 137 0.32 10.11 -9.92
C ASN A 137 -0.44 11.44 -10.00
N ASN A 138 0.19 12.56 -9.61
CA ASN A 138 -0.39 13.90 -9.58
C ASN A 138 -1.81 13.92 -8.96
N GLN A 139 -2.04 13.11 -7.94
CA GLN A 139 -3.31 13.14 -7.22
C GLN A 139 -3.38 14.39 -6.34
N PRO A 140 -4.55 15.05 -6.28
CA PRO A 140 -4.72 16.20 -5.41
C PRO A 140 -4.60 15.80 -3.94
N LEU A 141 -4.16 16.75 -3.13
CA LEU A 141 -4.02 16.61 -1.68
C LEU A 141 -4.90 17.66 -1.01
N LYS A 142 -5.98 17.25 -0.35
CA LYS A 142 -6.77 18.14 0.51
C LYS A 142 -6.27 18.05 1.94
N ILE A 143 -6.02 19.19 2.57
CA ILE A 143 -5.53 19.31 3.95
C ILE A 143 -6.54 20.16 4.71
N ASP A 144 -7.15 19.60 5.74
CA ASP A 144 -8.02 20.30 6.68
C ASP A 144 -7.35 20.30 8.06
N LEU A 145 -7.14 21.47 8.65
CA LEU A 145 -6.57 21.65 9.98
C LEU A 145 -7.64 22.11 10.96
N TYR A 146 -7.69 21.44 12.10
CA TYR A 146 -8.66 21.65 13.15
C TYR A 146 -7.98 22.08 14.44
N TYR A 147 -8.64 22.96 15.19
CA TYR A 147 -8.30 23.33 16.57
C TYR A 147 -9.57 23.32 17.42
N LYS A 148 -9.54 22.64 18.56
CA LYS A 148 -10.71 22.49 19.47
C LYS A 148 -12.01 21.97 18.81
N GLY A 149 -11.90 21.32 17.66
CA GLY A 149 -13.04 20.75 16.92
C GLY A 149 -13.43 21.53 15.67
N ASP A 150 -13.04 22.79 15.58
CA ASP A 150 -13.35 23.67 14.45
C ASP A 150 -12.27 23.63 13.38
N ILE A 151 -12.67 23.74 12.11
CA ILE A 151 -11.74 23.88 10.98
C ILE A 151 -11.18 25.31 11.01
N ILE A 152 -9.87 25.42 11.21
CA ILE A 152 -9.15 26.71 11.19
C ILE A 152 -8.43 26.97 9.88
N HIS A 153 -8.21 25.94 9.06
CA HIS A 153 -7.62 26.06 7.74
C HIS A 153 -8.01 24.89 6.83
N SER A 154 -8.21 25.16 5.54
CA SER A 154 -8.48 24.15 4.52
C SER A 154 -7.76 24.56 3.23
N GLU A 155 -6.92 23.67 2.70
CA GLU A 155 -6.18 23.87 1.45
C GLU A 155 -6.39 22.64 0.55
N LYS A 156 -6.63 22.88 -0.75
CA LYS A 156 -6.54 21.85 -1.77
C LYS A 156 -5.34 22.14 -2.66
N LEU A 157 -4.44 21.18 -2.73
CA LEU A 157 -3.25 21.22 -3.56
C LEU A 157 -3.48 20.39 -4.80
N GLU A 158 -3.31 21.02 -5.95
CA GLU A 158 -3.25 20.31 -7.22
C GLU A 158 -2.00 19.41 -7.24
N GLY A 159 -2.14 18.26 -7.90
CA GLY A 159 -1.14 17.21 -7.84
C GLY A 159 0.20 17.63 -8.45
N LYS A 160 1.26 17.47 -7.65
CA LYS A 160 2.66 17.57 -8.08
C LYS A 160 3.40 16.32 -7.61
N ASN A 161 4.46 15.94 -8.33
CA ASN A 161 5.31 14.79 -7.98
C ASN A 161 5.77 14.77 -6.52
N LEU A 162 6.02 15.95 -5.95
CA LEU A 162 6.36 16.14 -4.55
C LEU A 162 5.59 17.34 -4.00
N VAL A 163 4.89 17.13 -2.89
CA VAL A 163 4.18 18.16 -2.15
C VAL A 163 4.89 18.36 -0.82
N ASN A 164 5.27 19.60 -0.53
CA ASN A 164 5.80 20.03 0.76
C ASN A 164 5.03 21.26 1.24
N ARG A 165 4.52 21.19 2.47
CA ARG A 165 3.82 22.29 3.13
C ARG A 165 4.30 22.47 4.55
N VAL A 166 4.36 23.73 4.96
CA VAL A 166 4.67 24.16 6.32
C VAL A 166 3.61 25.16 6.72
N TYR A 167 2.93 24.90 7.83
CA TYR A 167 1.99 25.84 8.45
C TYR A 167 2.61 26.33 9.75
N LYS A 168 2.61 27.65 9.95
CA LYS A 168 2.93 28.29 11.23
C LYS A 168 1.64 28.42 12.02
N LEU A 169 1.63 27.89 13.23
CA LEU A 169 0.50 27.90 14.15
C LEU A 169 0.71 29.03 15.15
N SER A 170 -0.37 29.51 15.76
CA SER A 170 -0.27 30.58 16.74
C SER A 170 0.49 30.09 17.98
N GLU A 171 1.45 30.89 18.45
CA GLU A 171 2.22 30.60 19.65
C GLU A 171 1.37 30.74 20.93
N THR A 172 0.26 31.48 20.88
CA THR A 172 -0.64 31.71 22.01
C THR A 172 -1.80 30.72 22.08
N GLU A 173 -2.23 30.17 20.95
CA GLU A 173 -3.34 29.20 20.88
C GLU A 173 -2.85 27.78 21.17
N LYS A 174 -2.62 27.49 22.44
CA LYS A 174 -2.13 26.18 22.90
C LYS A 174 -3.25 25.15 23.01
N GLY A 175 -2.90 23.89 22.82
CA GLY A 175 -3.82 22.77 23.01
C GLY A 175 -3.91 21.81 21.85
N ASN A 176 -5.07 21.18 21.68
CA ASN A 176 -5.25 20.05 20.77
C ASN A 176 -5.57 20.49 19.35
N TYR A 177 -4.72 20.07 18.43
CA TYR A 177 -4.88 20.21 16.99
C TYR A 177 -5.08 18.85 16.34
N LYS A 178 -5.72 18.87 15.17
CA LYS A 178 -5.89 17.68 14.32
C LYS A 178 -5.74 18.09 12.88
N VAL A 179 -4.92 17.36 12.13
CA VAL A 179 -4.86 17.50 10.67
C VAL A 179 -5.48 16.28 10.02
N VAL A 180 -6.30 16.53 9.00
CA VAL A 180 -6.94 15.52 8.16
C VAL A 180 -6.45 15.75 6.73
N ILE A 181 -5.88 14.71 6.14
CA ILE A 181 -5.37 14.74 4.77
C ILE A 181 -6.14 13.73 3.93
N ASN A 182 -6.73 14.18 2.82
CA ASN A 182 -7.42 13.31 1.87
C ASN A 182 -6.66 13.29 0.54
N THR A 183 -6.22 12.10 0.11
CA THR A 183 -5.54 11.87 -1.18
C THR A 183 -5.52 10.39 -1.49
N ASP A 184 -5.35 10.00 -2.76
CA ASP A 184 -5.28 8.59 -3.18
C ASP A 184 -6.48 7.75 -2.67
N ASN A 185 -7.68 8.35 -2.62
CA ASN A 185 -8.91 7.81 -2.04
C ASN A 185 -8.76 7.29 -0.60
N ARG A 186 -7.88 7.93 0.18
CA ARG A 186 -7.57 7.58 1.56
C ARG A 186 -7.56 8.84 2.42
N THR A 187 -7.92 8.65 3.68
CA THR A 187 -7.90 9.69 4.72
C THR A 187 -6.81 9.37 5.73
N TYR A 188 -5.96 10.35 6.00
CA TYR A 188 -4.90 10.27 7.00
C TYR A 188 -5.16 11.31 8.07
N VAL A 189 -5.20 10.88 9.33
CA VAL A 189 -5.50 11.76 10.46
C VAL A 189 -4.33 11.75 11.43
N LYS A 190 -3.90 12.93 11.88
CA LYS A 190 -2.95 13.05 12.98
C LYS A 190 -3.42 14.13 13.95
N SER A 191 -3.61 13.73 15.20
CA SER A 191 -3.76 14.66 16.32
C SER A 191 -2.40 14.99 16.92
N PHE A 192 -2.23 16.23 17.35
CA PHE A 192 -1.02 16.72 18.01
C PHE A 192 -1.36 17.86 18.96
N ASN A 193 -0.46 18.15 19.89
CA ASN A 193 -0.63 19.21 20.88
C ASN A 193 0.56 20.19 20.78
N ILE A 194 0.29 21.47 21.05
CA ILE A 194 1.25 22.59 20.98
C ILE A 194 1.17 23.40 22.26
#